data_AF-A0A660QI64-F1
#
_entry.id   AF-A0A660QI64-F1
#
_cell.length_a   1.000
_cell.length_b   1.000
_cell.length_c   1.000
_cell.angle_alpha   90.00
_cell.angle_beta   90.00
_cell.angle_gamma   90.00
#
_symmetry.space_group_name_H-M   'P 1'
#
loop_
_entity.id
_entity.type
_entity.pdbx_description
1 polymer ?
#
loop_
_entity_poly.entity_id
_entity_poly.type
_entity_poly.pdbx_seq_one_letter_code
_entity_poly.pdbx_strand_id
1 'polypeptide(L)'
;MTENLGRGLGVFYRASEERLFKQALEADEKGEYIEAFHLYMKVAEMRGDFKVKALNNAAIILAENGFTSRAIELLKKAFEEDPSNRDVRRNLETLEEEAEL
;
A
#
# COMPACT_ATOMS: atom_id res chain seq x y z
N MET A 1 3.44 -20.48 -3.81
CA MET A 1 2.38 -21.51 -3.80
C MET A 1 1.06 -20.79 -3.61
N THR A 2 0.30 -20.60 -4.68
CA THR A 2 -1.05 -20.02 -4.60
C THR A 2 -1.98 -21.08 -4.01
N GLU A 3 -2.44 -20.86 -2.77
CA GLU A 3 -3.54 -21.65 -2.25
C GLU A 3 -4.73 -21.45 -3.18
N ASN A 4 -5.21 -22.58 -3.68
CA ASN A 4 -6.28 -22.67 -4.66
C ASN A 4 -7.60 -22.37 -3.93
N LEU A 5 -7.81 -21.10 -3.56
CA LEU A 5 -9.06 -20.62 -3.00
C LEU A 5 -10.13 -20.91 -4.04
N GLY A 6 -11.15 -21.69 -3.66
CA GLY A 6 -12.26 -22.02 -4.56
C GLY A 6 -12.80 -20.74 -5.21
N ARG A 7 -13.09 -20.78 -6.53
CA ARG A 7 -13.42 -19.60 -7.35
C ARG A 7 -14.40 -18.62 -6.69
N GLY A 8 -15.33 -19.09 -5.87
CA GLY A 8 -16.24 -18.24 -5.09
C GLY A 8 -15.52 -17.34 -4.08
N LEU A 9 -14.63 -17.89 -3.25
CA LEU A 9 -13.92 -17.12 -2.21
C LEU A 9 -12.99 -16.06 -2.82
N GLY A 10 -12.29 -16.38 -3.91
CA GLY A 10 -11.41 -15.43 -4.59
C GLY A 10 -12.14 -14.18 -5.10
N VAL A 11 -13.37 -14.35 -5.61
CA VAL A 11 -14.21 -13.22 -6.08
C VAL A 11 -14.67 -12.36 -4.91
N PHE A 12 -15.07 -12.97 -3.78
CA PHE A 12 -15.45 -12.20 -2.59
C PHE A 12 -14.28 -11.41 -2.01
N TYR A 13 -13.10 -12.02 -1.89
CA TYR A 13 -11.91 -11.35 -1.40
C TYR A 13 -11.52 -10.17 -2.30
N ARG A 14 -11.49 -10.37 -3.62
CA ARG A 14 -11.20 -9.30 -4.60
C ARG A 14 -12.19 -8.14 -4.51
N ALA A 15 -13.50 -8.43 -4.47
CA ALA A 15 -14.52 -7.40 -4.37
C ALA A 15 -14.43 -6.62 -3.04
N SER A 16 -14.08 -7.31 -1.94
CA SER A 16 -13.86 -6.66 -0.66
C SER A 16 -12.58 -5.82 -0.62
N GLU A 17 -11.51 -6.28 -1.27
CA GLU A 17 -10.22 -5.58 -1.37
C GLU A 17 -10.37 -4.29 -2.18
N GLU A 18 -10.96 -4.37 -3.37
CA GLU A 18 -11.21 -3.21 -4.23
C GLU A 18 -12.07 -2.15 -3.52
N ARG A 19 -13.11 -2.58 -2.80
CA ARG A 19 -13.94 -1.67 -2.01
C ARG A 19 -13.16 -0.98 -0.90
N LEU A 20 -12.34 -1.71 -0.15
CA LEU A 20 -11.51 -1.13 0.91
C LEU A 20 -10.48 -0.16 0.33
N PHE A 21 -9.87 -0.49 -0.82
CA PHE A 21 -8.94 0.40 -1.50
C PHE A 21 -9.61 1.68 -1.98
N LYS A 22 -10.82 1.60 -2.52
CA LYS A 22 -11.62 2.78 -2.89
C LYS A 22 -11.95 3.66 -1.69
N GLN A 23 -12.32 3.07 -0.56
CA GLN A 23 -12.56 3.82 0.68
C GLN A 23 -11.29 4.48 1.20
N ALA A 24 -10.13 3.81 1.09
CA ALA A 24 -8.85 4.39 1.47
C ALA A 24 -8.54 5.64 0.62
N LEU A 25 -8.71 5.55 -0.70
CA LEU A 25 -8.55 6.69 -1.61
C LEU A 25 -9.50 7.85 -1.26
N GLU A 26 -10.78 7.55 -1.00
CA GLU A 26 -11.76 8.59 -0.64
C GLU A 26 -11.44 9.28 0.69
N ALA A 27 -10.92 8.55 1.68
CA ALA A 27 -10.45 9.14 2.94
C ALA A 27 -9.19 9.99 2.73
N ASP A 28 -8.25 9.51 1.90
CA ASP A 28 -7.01 10.20 1.54
C ASP A 28 -7.30 11.54 0.84
N GLU A 29 -8.20 11.54 -0.15
CA GLU A 29 -8.66 12.75 -0.86
C GLU A 29 -9.32 13.78 0.07
N LYS A 30 -9.90 13.36 1.20
CA LYS A 30 -10.48 14.24 2.22
C LYS A 30 -9.46 14.74 3.25
N GLY A 31 -8.23 14.25 3.21
CA GLY A 31 -7.20 14.53 4.22
C GLY A 31 -7.39 13.76 5.53
N GLU A 32 -8.23 12.71 5.54
CA GLU A 32 -8.47 11.83 6.69
C GLU A 32 -7.34 10.79 6.82
N TYR A 33 -6.09 11.25 6.90
CA TYR A 33 -4.89 10.42 6.69
C TYR A 33 -4.77 9.23 7.66
N ILE A 34 -5.26 9.34 8.90
CA ILE A 34 -5.27 8.21 9.86
C ILE A 34 -6.19 7.09 9.37
N GLU A 35 -7.37 7.43 8.86
CA GLU A 35 -8.33 6.47 8.33
C GLU A 35 -7.84 5.88 7.01
N ALA A 36 -7.32 6.72 6.11
CA ALA A 36 -6.72 6.29 4.85
C ALA A 36 -5.60 5.28 5.09
N PHE A 37 -4.66 5.60 5.99
CA PHE A 37 -3.57 4.70 6.37
C PHE A 37 -4.10 3.35 6.89
N HIS A 38 -5.08 3.37 7.80
CA HIS A 38 -5.67 2.15 8.35
C HIS A 38 -6.33 1.29 7.26
N LEU A 39 -7.04 1.90 6.32
CA LEU A 39 -7.70 1.20 5.22
C LEU A 39 -6.68 0.64 4.23
N TYR A 40 -5.64 1.38 3.86
CA TYR A 40 -4.54 0.86 3.04
C TYR A 40 -3.84 -0.32 3.70
N MET A 41 -3.57 -0.26 5.01
CA MET A 41 -2.94 -1.38 5.72
C MET A 41 -3.83 -2.63 5.72
N LYS A 42 -5.15 -2.49 5.88
CA LYS A 42 -6.10 -3.61 5.72
C LYS A 42 -6.03 -4.22 4.32
N VAL A 43 -5.97 -3.39 3.27
CA VAL A 43 -5.81 -3.89 1.89
C VAL A 43 -4.49 -4.65 1.74
N ALA A 44 -3.39 -4.13 2.30
CA ALA A 44 -2.09 -4.77 2.23
C ALA A 44 -2.04 -6.16 2.91
N GLU A 45 -2.88 -6.38 3.93
CA GLU A 45 -3.02 -7.67 4.62
C GLU A 45 -3.77 -8.73 3.80
N MET A 46 -4.61 -8.32 2.85
CA MET A 46 -5.48 -9.23 2.09
C MET A 46 -4.77 -10.04 0.99
N ARG A 47 -3.46 -9.81 0.76
CA ARG A 47 -2.63 -10.52 -0.23
C ARG A 47 -3.23 -10.58 -1.64
N GLY A 48 -3.93 -9.53 -2.07
CA GLY A 48 -4.54 -9.42 -3.39
C GLY A 48 -3.86 -8.41 -4.31
N ASP A 49 -4.54 -8.05 -5.41
CA ASP A 49 -4.00 -7.27 -6.52
C ASP A 49 -3.65 -5.82 -6.11
N PHE A 50 -4.24 -5.32 -5.02
CA PHE A 50 -4.06 -3.94 -4.56
C PHE A 50 -2.98 -3.80 -3.49
N LYS A 51 -2.42 -4.90 -2.98
CA LYS A 51 -1.42 -4.88 -1.90
C LYS A 51 -0.26 -3.92 -2.17
N VAL A 52 0.35 -3.98 -3.35
CA VAL A 52 1.50 -3.12 -3.71
C VAL A 52 1.12 -1.65 -3.72
N LYS A 53 -0.03 -1.30 -4.32
CA LYS A 53 -0.53 0.09 -4.37
C LYS A 53 -0.89 0.60 -2.98
N ALA A 54 -1.48 -0.24 -2.14
CA ALA A 54 -1.85 0.11 -0.78
C ALA A 54 -0.62 0.35 0.11
N LEU A 55 0.40 -0.51 0.02
CA LEU A 55 1.67 -0.29 0.71
C LEU A 55 2.35 1.02 0.25
N ASN A 56 2.33 1.31 -1.05
CA ASN A 56 2.86 2.56 -1.59
C ASN A 56 2.14 3.80 -1.03
N ASN A 57 0.80 3.83 -1.04
CA ASN A 57 0.05 4.98 -0.55
C ASN A 57 0.16 5.13 0.97
N ALA A 58 0.16 4.03 1.72
CA ALA A 58 0.43 4.06 3.16
C ALA A 58 1.82 4.61 3.48
N ALA A 59 2.82 4.31 2.65
CA ALA A 59 4.16 4.87 2.81
C ALA A 59 4.20 6.38 2.55
N ILE A 60 3.50 6.87 1.52
CA ILE A 60 3.40 8.30 1.22
C ILE A 60 2.79 9.04 2.42
N ILE A 61 1.68 8.54 2.98
CA ILE A 61 1.06 9.13 4.18
C ILE A 61 2.07 9.20 5.34
N LEU A 62 2.84 8.13 5.58
CA LEU A 62 3.84 8.13 6.64
C LEU A 62 4.94 9.17 6.38
N ALA A 63 5.42 9.30 5.15
CA ALA A 63 6.46 10.26 4.78
C ALA A 63 5.98 11.70 4.98
N GLU A 64 4.77 12.03 4.51
CA GLU A 64 4.16 13.36 4.66
C GLU A 64 3.94 13.75 6.13
N ASN A 65 3.84 12.75 7.03
CA ASN A 65 3.68 12.96 8.46
C ASN A 65 4.98 12.77 9.27
N GLY A 66 6.14 12.79 8.60
CA GLY A 66 7.46 12.77 9.26
C GLY A 66 7.92 11.39 9.73
N PHE A 67 7.23 10.31 9.36
CA PHE A 67 7.60 8.94 9.68
C PHE A 67 8.42 8.28 8.55
N THR A 68 9.42 8.99 8.02
CA THR A 68 10.20 8.60 6.83
C THR A 68 10.78 7.19 6.93
N SER A 69 11.38 6.80 8.07
CA SER A 69 11.95 5.45 8.22
C SER A 69 10.90 4.35 8.07
N ARG A 70 9.67 4.57 8.57
CA ARG A 70 8.57 3.61 8.42
C ARG A 70 8.00 3.61 7.01
N ALA A 71 7.97 4.77 6.34
CA ALA A 71 7.60 4.85 4.93
C ALA A 71 8.55 4.00 4.06
N ILE A 72 9.87 4.12 4.27
CA ILE A 72 10.89 3.30 3.59
C ILE A 72 10.67 1.81 3.85
N GLU A 73 10.36 1.40 5.10
CA GLU A 73 10.04 0.00 5.40
C GLU A 73 8.84 -0.52 4.60
N LEU A 74 7.79 0.29 4.41
CA LEU A 74 6.62 -0.10 3.61
C LEU A 74 6.94 -0.15 2.12
N LEU A 75 7.72 0.80 1.60
CA LEU A 75 8.15 0.80 0.20
C LEU A 75 9.08 -0.38 -0.13
N LYS A 76 9.96 -0.78 0.79
CA LYS A 76 10.77 -2.00 0.66
C LYS A 76 9.89 -3.24 0.54
N LYS A 77 8.87 -3.36 1.38
CA LYS A 77 7.88 -4.45 1.27
C LYS A 77 7.11 -4.39 -0.06
N ALA A 78 6.70 -3.21 -0.52
CA ALA A 78 6.03 -3.06 -1.80
C ALA A 78 6.94 -3.47 -2.97
N PHE A 79 8.22 -3.10 -2.90
CA PHE A 79 9.23 -3.42 -3.91
C PHE A 79 9.56 -4.91 -3.94
N GLU A 80 9.64 -5.57 -2.79
CA GLU A 80 9.81 -7.03 -2.70
C GLU A 80 8.67 -7.80 -3.39
N GLU A 81 7.44 -7.27 -3.33
CA GLU A 81 6.26 -7.87 -3.95
C GLU A 81 6.18 -7.60 -5.47
N ASP A 82 6.52 -6.38 -5.90
CA ASP A 82 6.60 -6.01 -7.33
C ASP A 82 7.77 -5.05 -7.61
N PRO A 83 8.96 -5.59 -7.94
CA PRO A 83 10.14 -4.78 -8.28
C PRO A 83 10.01 -3.98 -9.59
N SER A 84 8.99 -4.28 -10.40
CA SER A 84 8.73 -3.62 -11.68
C SER A 84 7.85 -2.38 -11.53
N ASN A 85 7.23 -2.20 -10.36
CA ASN A 85 6.39 -1.05 -10.07
C ASN A 85 7.22 0.24 -10.02
N ARG A 86 7.01 1.10 -11.01
CA ARG A 86 7.77 2.35 -11.19
C ARG A 86 7.50 3.36 -10.09
N ASP A 87 6.28 3.42 -9.57
CA ASP A 87 5.88 4.37 -8.54
C ASP A 87 6.56 4.02 -7.21
N VAL A 88 6.51 2.73 -6.84
CA VAL A 88 7.21 2.22 -5.66
C VAL A 88 8.70 2.48 -5.73
N ARG A 89 9.34 2.16 -6.87
CA ARG A 89 10.78 2.39 -7.05
C ARG A 89 11.13 3.86 -6.88
N ARG A 90 10.41 4.75 -7.57
CA ARG A 90 10.65 6.19 -7.52
C ARG A 90 10.50 6.73 -6.10
N ASN A 91 9.44 6.34 -5.40
CA ASN A 91 9.19 6.79 -4.04
C ASN A 91 10.26 6.26 -3.08
N LEU A 92 10.70 5.01 -3.25
CA LEU A 92 11.77 4.44 -2.43
C LEU A 92 13.09 5.18 -2.63
N GLU A 93 13.50 5.37 -3.90
CA GLU A 93 14.71 6.13 -4.25
C GLU A 93 14.67 7.55 -3.66
N THR A 94 13.54 8.25 -3.81
CA THR A 94 13.38 9.63 -3.30
C THR A 94 13.54 9.68 -1.78
N LEU A 95 12.88 8.78 -1.03
CA LEU A 95 12.95 8.79 0.43
C LEU A 95 14.29 8.29 0.98
N GLU A 96 14.95 7.37 0.28
CA GLU A 96 16.31 6.94 0.66
C GLU A 96 17.32 8.06 0.45
N GLU A 97 17.25 8.80 -0.67
CA GLU A 97 18.09 9.98 -0.90
C GLU A 97 17.87 11.07 0.16
N GLU A 98 16.62 11.36 0.52
CA GLU A 98 16.28 12.35 1.56
C GLU A 98 16.77 11.93 2.95
N ALA A 99 16.83 10.63 3.25
CA ALA A 99 17.26 10.12 4.55
C ALA A 99 18.80 10.11 4.73
N GLU A 100 19.56 10.26 3.64
CA GLU A 100 21.03 10.31 3.65
C GLU A 100 21.60 11.73 3.82
N LEU A 101 20.74 12.76 3.78
CA LEU A 101 21.09 14.18 3.94
C LEU A 101 21.00 14.67 5.39
#